data_AF-A0AAW2YDI1-F1
#
_entry.id   AF-A0AAW2YDI1-F1
#
_cell.length_a   1.000
_cell.length_b   1.000
_cell.length_c   1.000
_cell.angle_alpha   90.00
_cell.angle_beta   90.00
_cell.angle_gamma   90.00
#
_symmetry.space_group_name_H-M   'P 1'
#
loop_
_entity.id
_entity.type
_entity.pdbx_description
1 polymer ?
#
loop_
_entity_poly.entity_id
_entity_poly.type
_entity_poly.pdbx_seq_one_letter_code
_entity_poly.pdbx_strand_id
1 'polypeptide(L)'
;MSKTLERYHKSSYGPIEAHQSPNNAQNNYQEYLKLKARVEVLQQSQRHLLGEDLGNLGPKELDQLETVLDTSLKQIRLKQTQHMFEQLSGLQQKEKNLMEVNRALRSKLEETNAAIQETWQQGERNMPYRPVQPAQPEAFFEPLGRNSTAQIQYE
;
A
#
# COMPACT_ATOMS: atom_id res chain seq x y z
N MET A 1 -19.63 37.13 -36.74
CA MET A 1 -18.73 36.15 -36.08
C MET A 1 -17.32 36.70 -35.93
N SER A 2 -16.72 37.27 -36.97
CA SER A 2 -15.36 37.86 -36.95
C SER A 2 -15.16 38.95 -35.89
N LYS A 3 -16.14 39.85 -35.69
CA LYS A 3 -16.11 40.90 -34.65
C LYS A 3 -16.16 40.38 -33.21
N THR A 4 -16.65 39.15 -33.01
CA THR A 4 -16.70 38.52 -31.69
C THR A 4 -15.39 37.80 -31.40
N LEU A 5 -14.82 37.13 -32.41
CA LEU A 5 -13.47 36.56 -32.36
C LEU A 5 -12.41 37.62 -32.10
N GLU A 6 -12.49 38.77 -32.78
CA GLU A 6 -11.52 39.85 -32.62
C GLU A 6 -11.58 40.48 -31.21
N ARG A 7 -12.78 40.61 -30.62
CA ARG A 7 -12.94 41.06 -29.24
C ARG A 7 -12.42 40.04 -28.24
N TYR A 8 -12.69 38.76 -28.45
CA TYR A 8 -12.16 37.70 -27.60
C TYR A 8 -10.63 37.65 -27.65
N HIS A 9 -10.05 37.84 -28.84
CA HIS A 9 -8.62 37.89 -29.04
C HIS A 9 -7.98 39.07 -28.32
N LYS A 10 -8.51 40.29 -28.51
CA LYS A 10 -8.01 41.50 -27.83
C LYS A 10 -8.18 41.44 -26.31
N SER A 11 -9.24 40.81 -25.80
CA SER A 11 -9.44 40.69 -24.35
C SER A 11 -8.60 39.57 -23.70
N SER A 12 -8.37 38.46 -24.41
CA SER A 12 -7.64 37.30 -23.86
C SER A 12 -6.13 37.41 -24.08
N TYR A 13 -5.70 37.97 -25.21
CA TYR A 13 -4.31 38.06 -25.61
C TYR A 13 -3.79 39.50 -25.74
N GLY A 14 -4.65 40.53 -25.72
CA GLY A 14 -4.20 41.92 -25.83
C GLY A 14 -3.18 42.38 -24.78
N PRO A 15 -3.27 41.96 -23.49
CA PRO A 15 -2.23 42.25 -22.49
C PRO A 15 -0.92 41.50 -22.76
N ILE A 16 -1.02 40.30 -23.34
CA ILE A 16 0.11 39.43 -23.69
C ILE A 16 0.83 40.00 -24.92
N GLU A 17 0.10 40.42 -25.94
CA GLU A 17 0.65 41.05 -27.16
C GLU A 17 1.24 42.44 -26.89
N ALA A 18 0.66 43.22 -25.98
CA ALA A 18 1.20 44.53 -25.58
C ALA A 18 2.55 44.43 -24.84
N HIS A 19 2.82 43.30 -24.17
CA HIS A 19 4.10 43.00 -23.51
C HIS A 19 5.03 42.08 -24.32
N GLN A 20 4.54 41.49 -25.41
CA GLN A 20 5.35 40.73 -26.34
C GLN A 20 6.05 41.68 -27.32
N SER A 21 7.21 42.18 -26.89
CA SER A 21 8.21 42.60 -27.88
C SER A 21 8.47 41.43 -28.84
N PRO A 22 8.71 41.64 -30.15
CA PRO A 22 9.14 40.57 -31.07
C PRO A 22 10.36 39.80 -30.53
N ASN A 23 11.19 40.43 -29.70
CA ASN A 23 12.26 39.77 -28.95
C ASN A 23 11.75 38.72 -27.94
N ASN A 24 10.63 38.94 -27.26
CA ASN A 24 10.07 37.99 -26.29
C ASN A 24 9.49 36.75 -26.96
N ALA A 25 8.82 36.88 -28.11
CA ALA A 25 8.32 35.74 -28.87
C ALA A 25 9.48 34.91 -29.45
N GLN A 26 10.49 35.57 -30.00
CA GLN A 26 11.72 34.92 -30.48
C GLN A 26 12.49 34.22 -29.36
N ASN A 27 12.61 34.86 -28.19
CA ASN A 27 13.26 34.28 -27.02
C ASN A 27 12.49 33.06 -26.50
N ASN A 28 11.16 33.13 -26.42
CA ASN A 28 10.32 31.99 -26.03
C ASN A 28 10.47 30.82 -27.01
N TYR A 29 10.50 31.10 -28.32
CA TYR A 29 10.75 30.06 -29.32
C TYR A 29 12.15 29.43 -29.17
N GLN A 30 13.17 30.23 -28.88
CA GLN A 30 14.52 29.72 -28.62
C GLN A 30 14.58 28.85 -27.36
N GLU A 31 13.91 29.24 -26.28
CA GLU A 31 13.80 28.43 -25.06
C GLU A 31 13.04 27.13 -25.31
N TYR A 32 11.97 27.17 -26.13
CA TYR A 32 11.26 25.97 -26.58
C TYR A 32 12.19 25.02 -27.34
N LEU A 33 13.00 25.52 -28.28
CA LEU A 33 13.94 24.68 -29.03
C LEU A 33 15.00 24.05 -28.11
N LYS A 34 15.51 24.79 -27.13
CA LYS A 34 16.43 24.25 -26.11
C LYS A 34 15.76 23.14 -25.30
N LEU A 35 14.51 23.34 -24.88
CA LEU A 35 13.74 22.34 -24.13
C LEU A 35 13.48 21.10 -24.99
N LYS A 36 13.07 21.29 -26.25
CA LYS A 36 12.83 20.19 -27.20
C LYS A 36 14.07 19.34 -27.39
N ALA A 37 15.23 19.95 -27.62
CA ALA A 37 16.50 19.22 -27.73
C ALA A 37 16.83 18.42 -26.46
N ARG A 38 16.57 18.96 -25.26
CA ARG A 38 16.74 18.21 -24.00
C ARG A 38 15.81 17.01 -23.90
N VAL A 39 14.54 17.16 -24.31
CA VAL A 39 13.57 16.06 -24.32
C VAL A 39 14.01 14.95 -25.27
N GLU A 40 14.50 15.30 -26.47
CA GLU A 40 14.99 14.32 -27.45
C GLU A 40 16.17 13.51 -26.91
N VAL A 41 17.13 14.17 -26.24
CA VAL A 41 18.26 13.48 -25.58
C VAL A 41 17.79 12.57 -24.45
N LEU A 42 16.83 13.00 -23.63
CA LEU A 42 16.28 12.18 -22.55
C LEU A 42 15.53 10.95 -23.10
N GLN A 43 14.73 11.12 -24.14
CA GLN A 43 14.02 10.02 -24.79
C GLN A 43 14.99 9.03 -25.43
N GLN A 44 16.06 9.52 -26.06
CA GLN A 44 17.11 8.65 -26.60
C GLN A 44 17.81 7.86 -25.48
N SER A 45 18.17 8.52 -24.38
CA SER A 45 18.75 7.85 -23.21
C SER A 45 17.82 6.78 -22.63
N GLN A 46 16.52 7.06 -22.55
CA GLN A 46 15.52 6.08 -22.12
C GLN A 46 15.49 4.86 -23.05
N ARG A 47 15.49 5.07 -24.37
CA ARG A 47 15.54 3.96 -25.35
C ARG A 47 16.79 3.10 -25.14
N HIS A 48 17.96 3.72 -24.96
CA HIS A 48 19.19 2.99 -24.65
C HIS A 48 19.06 2.16 -23.36
N LEU A 49 18.51 2.72 -22.28
CA LEU A 49 18.26 2.01 -21.03
C LEU A 49 17.28 0.83 -21.18
N LEU A 50 16.37 0.89 -22.16
CA LEU A 50 15.45 -0.18 -22.51
C LEU A 50 16.06 -1.21 -23.49
N GLY A 51 17.31 -1.00 -23.94
CA GLY A 51 17.99 -1.87 -24.89
C GLY A 51 17.65 -1.58 -26.36
N GLU A 52 17.07 -0.42 -26.66
CA GLU A 52 16.73 0.04 -28.01
C GLU A 52 17.81 0.97 -28.57
N ASP A 53 17.88 1.12 -29.90
CA ASP A 53 18.78 2.03 -30.63
C ASP A 53 20.30 1.94 -30.30
N LEU A 54 20.76 0.79 -29.82
CA LEU A 54 22.14 0.59 -29.36
C LEU A 54 23.20 0.62 -30.46
N GLY A 55 22.80 0.50 -31.74
CA GLY A 55 23.74 0.43 -32.87
C GLY A 55 24.60 1.68 -33.07
N ASN A 56 24.20 2.82 -32.49
CA ASN A 56 24.93 4.08 -32.57
C ASN A 56 25.92 4.28 -31.39
N LEU A 57 25.93 3.37 -30.41
CA LEU A 57 26.80 3.47 -29.23
C LEU A 57 28.14 2.76 -29.50
N GLY A 58 29.23 3.42 -29.09
CA GLY A 58 30.55 2.81 -29.06
C GLY A 58 30.71 1.78 -27.93
N PRO A 59 31.76 0.93 -27.98
CA PRO A 59 31.99 -0.11 -26.97
C PRO A 59 32.15 0.45 -25.54
N LYS A 60 32.75 1.65 -25.39
CA LYS A 60 32.90 2.32 -24.10
C LYS A 60 31.56 2.83 -23.54
N GLU A 61 30.66 3.24 -24.42
CA GLU A 61 29.34 3.75 -24.02
C GLU A 61 28.41 2.60 -23.65
N LEU A 62 28.52 1.47 -24.36
CA LEU A 62 27.85 0.22 -24.01
C LEU A 62 28.28 -0.32 -22.65
N ASP A 63 29.59 -0.33 -22.37
CA ASP A 63 30.13 -0.76 -21.06
C ASP A 63 29.63 0.13 -19.90
N GLN A 64 29.57 1.44 -20.13
CA GLN A 64 28.98 2.38 -19.16
C GLN A 64 27.48 2.13 -18.95
N LEU A 65 26.74 1.91 -20.03
CA LEU A 65 25.31 1.61 -19.98
C LEU A 65 25.04 0.32 -19.19
N GLU A 66 25.80 -0.73 -19.47
CA GLU A 66 25.74 -2.01 -18.74
C GLU A 66 26.03 -1.81 -17.25
N THR A 67 27.09 -1.08 -16.91
CA THR A 67 27.45 -0.78 -15.53
C THR A 67 26.33 -0.04 -14.78
N VAL A 68 25.70 0.95 -15.42
CA VAL A 68 24.57 1.68 -14.83
C VAL A 68 23.35 0.77 -14.63
N LEU A 69 23.05 -0.10 -15.60
CA LEU A 69 21.93 -1.04 -15.49
C LEU A 69 22.16 -2.07 -14.39
N ASP A 70 23.34 -2.67 -14.32
CA ASP A 70 23.68 -3.67 -13.30
C ASP A 70 23.66 -3.06 -11.88
N THR A 71 24.30 -1.90 -11.70
CA THR A 71 24.32 -1.22 -10.40
C THR A 71 22.93 -0.78 -9.95
N SER A 72 22.13 -0.17 -10.84
CA SER A 72 20.77 0.26 -10.50
C SER A 72 19.85 -0.93 -10.20
N LEU A 73 19.95 -2.03 -10.95
CA LEU A 73 19.18 -3.25 -10.70
C LEU A 73 19.52 -3.87 -9.34
N LYS A 74 20.81 -3.94 -8.99
CA LYS A 74 21.27 -4.37 -7.66
C LYS A 74 20.68 -3.51 -6.55
N GLN A 75 20.67 -2.19 -6.71
CA GLN A 75 20.08 -1.26 -5.73
C GLN A 75 18.56 -1.45 -5.59
N ILE A 76 17.84 -1.62 -6.70
CA ILE A 76 16.39 -1.88 -6.68
C ILE A 76 16.09 -3.16 -5.90
N ARG A 77 16.79 -4.25 -6.22
CA ARG A 77 16.63 -5.55 -5.53
C ARG A 77 16.96 -5.46 -4.05
N LEU A 78 18.03 -4.75 -3.69
CA LEU A 78 18.40 -4.51 -2.30
C LEU A 78 17.27 -3.78 -1.56
N LYS A 79 16.76 -2.67 -2.12
CA LYS A 79 15.68 -1.89 -1.52
C LYS A 79 14.39 -2.70 -1.38
N GLN A 80 14.03 -3.50 -2.39
CA GLN A 80 12.89 -4.42 -2.31
C GLN A 80 13.06 -5.44 -1.17
N THR A 81 14.26 -6.03 -1.07
CA THR A 81 14.57 -7.01 -0.02
C THR A 81 14.52 -6.40 1.38
N GLN A 82 15.11 -5.21 1.55
CA GLN A 82 15.05 -4.47 2.81
C GLN A 82 13.61 -4.15 3.21
N HIS A 83 12.81 -3.66 2.27
CA HIS A 83 11.41 -3.36 2.52
C HIS A 83 10.59 -4.61 2.92
N MET A 84 10.82 -5.76 2.27
CA MET A 84 10.18 -7.02 2.65
C MET A 84 10.59 -7.46 4.07
N PHE A 85 11.88 -7.30 4.42
CA PHE A 85 12.38 -7.64 5.74
C PHE A 85 11.78 -6.75 6.85
N GLU A 86 11.66 -5.46 6.59
CA GLU A 86 10.99 -4.50 7.49
C GLU A 86 9.53 -4.90 7.73
N GLN A 87 8.79 -5.22 6.67
CA GLN A 87 7.40 -5.67 6.78
C GLN A 87 7.29 -6.98 7.57
N LEU A 88 8.16 -7.96 7.28
CA LEU A 88 8.16 -9.24 7.98
C LEU A 88 8.43 -9.06 9.48
N SER A 89 9.46 -8.29 9.83
CA SER A 89 9.81 -7.99 11.22
C SER A 89 8.66 -7.27 11.94
N GLY A 90 8.03 -6.29 11.29
CA GLY A 90 6.88 -5.58 11.83
C GLY A 90 5.69 -6.50 12.11
N LEU A 91 5.41 -7.44 11.20
CA LEU A 91 4.35 -8.43 11.37
C LEU A 91 4.66 -9.42 12.49
N GLN A 92 5.89 -9.94 12.58
CA GLN A 92 6.33 -10.84 13.64
C GLN A 92 6.22 -10.18 15.02
N GLN A 93 6.59 -8.91 15.15
CA GLN A 93 6.44 -8.18 16.41
C GLN A 93 4.96 -7.99 16.78
N LYS A 94 4.10 -7.70 15.79
CA LYS A 94 2.66 -7.58 16.01
C LYS A 94 2.04 -8.90 16.43
N GLU A 95 2.42 -10.00 15.80
CA GLU A 95 2.00 -11.36 16.16
C GLU A 95 2.36 -11.67 17.62
N LYS A 96 3.62 -11.43 18.01
CA LYS A 96 4.09 -11.63 19.39
C LYS A 96 3.27 -10.82 20.39
N ASN A 97 3.08 -9.52 20.13
CA ASN A 97 2.29 -8.64 21.01
C ASN A 97 0.84 -9.14 21.15
N LEU A 98 0.22 -9.58 20.04
CA LEU A 98 -1.13 -10.11 20.07
C LEU A 98 -1.22 -11.43 20.84
N MET A 99 -0.24 -12.32 20.69
CA MET A 99 -0.16 -13.56 21.48
C MET A 99 -0.06 -13.28 22.97
N GLU A 100 0.78 -12.31 23.38
CA GLU A 100 0.93 -11.91 24.78
C GLU A 100 -0.37 -11.32 25.35
N VAL A 101 -1.00 -10.40 24.62
CA VAL A 101 -2.29 -9.80 25.03
C VAL A 101 -3.39 -10.86 25.09
N ASN A 102 -3.47 -11.75 24.10
CA ASN A 102 -4.48 -12.81 24.08
C ASN A 102 -4.30 -13.78 25.25
N ARG A 103 -3.05 -14.16 25.57
CA ARG A 103 -2.73 -14.98 26.74
C ARG A 103 -3.15 -14.31 28.04
N ALA A 104 -2.85 -13.02 28.22
CA ALA A 104 -3.25 -12.27 29.41
C ALA A 104 -4.78 -12.19 29.55
N LEU A 105 -5.50 -11.96 28.45
CA LEU A 105 -6.97 -11.94 28.46
C LEU A 105 -7.58 -13.31 28.81
N ARG A 106 -6.99 -14.41 28.30
CA ARG A 106 -7.43 -15.77 28.65
C ARG A 106 -7.25 -16.06 30.14
N SER A 107 -6.08 -15.74 30.71
CA SER A 107 -5.84 -15.86 32.16
C SER A 107 -6.86 -15.08 32.97
N LYS A 108 -7.11 -13.82 32.59
CA LYS A 108 -8.08 -12.98 33.29
C LYS A 108 -9.51 -13.53 33.18
N LEU A 109 -9.88 -14.10 32.05
CA LEU A 109 -11.19 -14.72 31.85
C LEU A 109 -11.36 -15.96 32.74
N GLU A 110 -10.34 -16.80 32.82
CA GLU A 110 -10.30 -17.96 33.73
C GLU A 110 -10.41 -17.53 35.19
N GLU A 111 -9.65 -16.51 35.62
CA GLU A 111 -9.74 -15.93 36.96
C GLU A 111 -11.14 -15.38 37.28
N THR A 112 -11.75 -14.64 36.35
CA THR A 112 -13.12 -14.12 36.55
C THR A 112 -14.16 -15.23 36.63
N ASN A 113 -14.03 -16.29 35.82
CA ASN A 113 -14.92 -17.44 35.87
C ASN A 113 -14.77 -18.21 37.19
N ALA A 114 -13.54 -18.40 37.66
CA ALA A 114 -13.27 -19.02 38.96
C ALA A 114 -13.89 -18.21 40.11
N ALA A 115 -13.71 -16.88 40.11
CA ALA A 115 -14.30 -16.00 41.13
C ALA A 115 -15.84 -16.04 41.13
N ILE A 116 -16.46 -16.07 39.94
CA ILE A 116 -17.91 -16.22 39.80
C ILE A 116 -18.35 -17.58 40.37
N GLN A 117 -17.67 -18.67 40.00
CA GLN A 117 -18.00 -20.01 40.48
C GLN A 117 -17.86 -20.15 42.00
N GLU A 118 -16.82 -19.56 42.61
CA GLU A 118 -16.67 -19.49 44.07
C GLU A 118 -17.79 -18.70 44.74
N THR A 119 -18.24 -17.60 44.12
CA THR A 119 -19.36 -16.79 44.61
C THR A 119 -20.67 -17.59 44.61
N TRP A 120 -20.94 -18.34 43.53
CA TRP A 120 -22.12 -19.22 43.47
C TRP A 120 -22.07 -20.33 44.52
N GLN A 121 -20.92 -20.98 44.73
CA GLN A 121 -20.77 -22.03 45.75
C GLN A 121 -20.88 -21.50 47.18
N GLN A 122 -20.45 -20.26 47.47
CA GLN A 122 -20.69 -19.63 48.76
C GLN A 122 -22.16 -19.24 48.96
N GLY A 123 -22.86 -18.81 47.91
CA GLY A 123 -24.30 -18.53 47.94
C GLY A 123 -25.14 -19.78 48.24
N GLU A 124 -24.75 -20.94 47.69
CA GLU A 124 -25.40 -22.23 47.97
C GLU A 124 -25.16 -22.73 49.40
N ARG A 125 -23.98 -22.48 49.99
CA ARG A 125 -23.68 -22.89 51.38
C ARG A 125 -24.45 -22.10 52.44
N ASN A 126 -24.98 -20.91 52.12
CA ASN A 126 -25.68 -20.04 53.06
C ASN A 126 -27.21 -20.06 52.91
N MET A 127 -27.78 -20.91 52.04
CA MET A 127 -29.23 -21.04 51.85
C MET A 127 -29.76 -22.31 52.54
N PRO A 128 -30.64 -22.21 53.55
CA PRO A 128 -31.24 -23.38 54.17
C PRO A 128 -32.49 -23.80 53.40
N TYR A 129 -32.40 -24.41 52.22
CA TYR A 129 -33.61 -24.95 51.58
C TYR A 129 -33.47 -26.31 50.89
N ARG A 130 -34.29 -27.23 51.43
CA ARG A 130 -35.04 -28.35 50.86
C ARG A 130 -34.87 -28.59 49.35
N PRO A 131 -34.57 -29.83 48.90
CA PRO A 131 -34.41 -30.12 47.48
C PRO A 131 -35.76 -30.12 46.76
N VAL A 132 -35.93 -29.21 45.81
CA VAL A 132 -36.96 -29.29 44.75
C VAL A 132 -36.27 -29.84 43.50
N GLN A 133 -36.83 -30.91 42.94
CA GLN A 133 -36.32 -31.59 41.76
C GLN A 133 -36.43 -30.68 40.52
N PRO A 134 -35.47 -30.70 39.58
CA PRO A 134 -35.58 -29.91 38.36
C PRO A 134 -36.60 -30.55 37.41
N ALA A 135 -37.67 -29.81 37.10
CA ALA A 135 -38.45 -30.04 35.90
C ALA A 135 -37.55 -29.71 34.70
N GLN A 136 -37.36 -30.68 33.81
CA GLN A 136 -36.54 -30.49 32.61
C GLN A 136 -37.18 -29.46 31.68
N PRO A 137 -36.44 -28.47 31.16
CA PRO A 137 -36.90 -27.71 30.00
C PRO A 137 -36.66 -28.54 28.74
N GLU A 138 -37.71 -28.72 27.96
CA GLU A 138 -37.69 -29.31 26.62
C GLU A 138 -36.53 -28.75 25.78
N ALA A 139 -35.76 -29.67 25.22
CA ALA A 139 -34.65 -29.40 24.32
C ALA A 139 -35.15 -28.62 23.10
N PHE A 140 -34.84 -27.32 23.04
CA PHE A 140 -35.07 -26.50 21.85
C PHE A 140 -33.77 -25.84 21.38
N PHE A 141 -32.66 -26.57 21.31
CA PHE A 141 -31.54 -26.14 20.47
C PHE A 141 -30.78 -27.36 19.93
N GLU A 142 -31.05 -27.70 18.67
CA GLU A 142 -30.17 -28.55 17.87
C GLU A 142 -28.86 -27.79 17.60
N PRO A 143 -27.68 -28.39 17.86
CA PRO A 143 -26.42 -27.84 17.40
C PRO A 143 -26.34 -28.01 15.89
N LEU A 144 -26.37 -26.90 15.13
CA LEU A 144 -26.01 -26.93 13.72
C LEU A 144 -24.62 -27.54 13.58
N GLY A 145 -24.56 -28.65 12.84
CA GLY A 145 -23.34 -29.40 12.58
C GLY A 145 -22.23 -28.50 12.06
N ARG A 146 -21.01 -28.70 12.56
CA ARG A 146 -19.80 -28.09 12.05
C ARG A 146 -19.64 -28.45 10.58
N ASN A 147 -19.82 -27.48 9.69
CA ASN A 147 -19.42 -27.60 8.29
C ASN A 147 -17.89 -27.68 8.25
N SER A 148 -17.37 -28.87 8.10
CA SER A 148 -15.94 -29.13 7.94
C SER A 148 -15.51 -28.74 6.53
N THR A 149 -15.26 -27.45 6.28
CA THR A 149 -14.55 -27.00 5.08
C THR A 149 -13.05 -27.20 5.29
N ALA A 150 -12.61 -28.44 5.10
CA ALA A 150 -11.21 -28.76 4.91
C ALA A 150 -11.11 -29.85 3.86
N GLN A 151 -10.83 -29.45 2.62
CA GLN A 151 -9.99 -30.15 1.64
C GLN A 151 -9.96 -29.35 0.33
N ILE A 152 -9.08 -28.36 0.27
CA ILE A 152 -8.51 -27.91 -1.01
C ILE A 152 -7.09 -28.49 -1.01
N GLN A 153 -6.93 -29.65 -1.64
CA GLN A 153 -5.64 -30.14 -2.10
C GLN A 153 -5.32 -29.43 -3.43
N TYR A 154 -4.12 -28.87 -3.52
CA TYR A 154 -3.52 -28.48 -4.78
C TYR A 154 -2.77 -29.69 -5.33
N GLU A 155 -3.13 -30.14 -6.53
CA GLU A 155 -2.20 -30.75 -7.49
C GLU A 155 -1.90 -29.71 -8.58
#